data_AF-G4TQG1-F1
#
_entry.id   AF-G4TQG1-F1
#
_cell.length_a   1.000
_cell.length_b   1.000
_cell.length_c   1.000
_cell.angle_alpha   90.00
_cell.angle_beta   90.00
_cell.angle_gamma   90.00
#
_symmetry.space_group_name_H-M   'P 1'
#
loop_
_entity.id
_entity.type
_entity.pdbx_description
1 polymer ?
#
loop_
_entity_poly.entity_id
_entity_poly.type
_entity_poly.pdbx_seq_one_letter_code
_entity_poly.pdbx_strand_id
1 'polypeptide(L)'
;MKRMLPNLDCLLLRVRLQDRPFSPSVPLSGWYFPKLSRFEFSTEYESGVSSAVSKDLGDFVQKHISLQHINLPYDVWDQQGKFIDWRHHIRLESMELVNLSSLPDILPPLRPHLASQVNKDGTRSPFITIKLRIHLREEPPRALVARLLPHHDLLANVVLLMEHSWFQLLMGFDGAINRILSRSHIIDTAAWIYYIRRKRADMFIVIEEAQLNVVDPDGNTADCDAARALRALAFQDQDFDSTVEFSELHASPLEI
;
A
#
# COMPACT_ATOMS: atom_id res chain seq x y z
N MET A 1 3.45 -28.91 -23.70
CA MET A 1 4.86 -28.44 -23.64
C MET A 1 4.90 -27.17 -22.80
N LYS A 2 5.62 -27.12 -21.67
CA LYS A 2 5.73 -25.88 -20.87
C LYS A 2 6.55 -24.87 -21.67
N ARG A 3 6.00 -23.67 -21.89
CA ARG A 3 6.74 -22.58 -22.55
C ARG A 3 7.70 -22.00 -21.52
N MET A 4 8.98 -21.89 -21.88
CA MET A 4 10.06 -21.59 -20.94
C MET A 4 11.03 -20.60 -21.54
N LEU A 5 11.42 -19.59 -20.74
CA LEU A 5 12.58 -18.75 -21.00
C LEU A 5 13.56 -18.98 -19.82
N PRO A 6 14.54 -19.90 -19.95
CA PRO A 6 15.28 -20.43 -18.80
C PRO A 6 16.24 -19.44 -18.15
N ASN A 7 16.57 -18.35 -18.85
CA ASN A 7 17.49 -17.32 -18.38
C ASN A 7 16.81 -15.98 -18.08
N LEU A 8 15.48 -15.91 -18.16
CA LEU A 8 14.75 -14.69 -17.82
C LEU A 8 14.77 -14.49 -16.30
N ASP A 9 15.40 -13.41 -15.86
CA ASP A 9 15.53 -13.02 -14.45
C ASP A 9 14.54 -11.92 -14.04
N CYS A 10 14.17 -11.05 -14.99
CA CYS A 10 13.25 -9.95 -14.76
C CYS A 10 12.16 -9.93 -15.83
N LEU A 11 10.90 -9.81 -15.40
CA LEU A 11 9.73 -9.67 -16.27
C LEU A 11 8.93 -8.44 -15.86
N LEU A 12 8.91 -7.43 -16.73
CA LEU A 12 8.14 -6.20 -16.57
C LEU A 12 7.06 -6.16 -17.66
N LEU A 13 5.80 -6.17 -17.25
CA LEU A 13 4.65 -6.13 -18.15
C LEU A 13 3.86 -4.85 -17.90
N ARG A 14 3.72 -4.03 -18.94
CA ARG A 14 2.86 -2.84 -18.93
C ARG A 14 1.77 -3.01 -19.96
N VAL A 15 0.52 -3.05 -19.49
CA VAL A 15 -0.64 -3.29 -20.35
C VAL A 15 -1.48 -2.02 -20.45
N ARG A 16 -1.76 -1.61 -21.69
CA ARG A 16 -2.78 -0.61 -21.98
C ARG A 16 -4.10 -1.31 -22.17
N LEU A 17 -4.99 -1.20 -21.18
CA LEU A 17 -6.36 -1.68 -21.31
C LEU A 17 -7.10 -0.66 -22.19
N GLN A 18 -7.20 -0.93 -23.49
CA GLN A 18 -8.19 -0.26 -24.34
C GLN A 18 -9.58 -0.82 -24.00
N ASP A 19 -10.68 -0.17 -24.41
CA ASP A 19 -12.11 -0.41 -24.03
C ASP A 19 -12.66 -1.85 -24.20
N ARG A 20 -11.83 -2.85 -24.47
CA ARG A 20 -12.18 -4.27 -24.52
C ARG A 20 -11.46 -5.04 -23.41
N PRO A 21 -12.13 -6.02 -22.79
CA PRO A 21 -11.51 -6.87 -21.80
C PRO A 21 -10.27 -7.54 -22.39
N PHE A 22 -9.10 -7.23 -21.82
CA PHE A 22 -7.85 -7.89 -22.15
C PHE A 22 -7.97 -9.36 -21.77
N SER A 23 -8.03 -10.23 -22.77
CA SER A 23 -7.91 -11.68 -22.60
C SER A 23 -6.69 -12.11 -23.39
N PRO A 24 -5.54 -12.37 -22.73
CA PRO A 24 -4.37 -12.83 -23.44
C PRO A 24 -4.71 -14.16 -24.12
N SER A 25 -4.32 -14.32 -25.38
CA SER A 25 -4.49 -15.59 -26.11
C SER A 25 -3.75 -16.75 -25.44
N VAL A 26 -2.79 -16.44 -24.56
CA VAL A 26 -2.03 -17.39 -23.75
C VAL A 26 -1.89 -16.83 -22.34
N PRO A 27 -2.40 -17.54 -21.31
CA PRO A 27 -2.26 -17.12 -19.91
C PRO A 27 -0.80 -17.12 -19.48
N LEU A 28 -0.42 -16.14 -18.65
CA LEU A 28 0.92 -15.99 -18.10
C LEU A 28 1.28 -17.18 -17.19
N SER A 29 0.32 -17.72 -16.44
CA SER A 29 0.47 -18.94 -15.63
C SER A 29 0.91 -20.17 -16.43
N GLY A 30 0.69 -20.17 -17.76
CA GLY A 30 1.17 -21.19 -18.69
C GLY A 30 2.70 -21.20 -18.90
N TRP A 31 3.38 -20.11 -18.54
CA TRP A 31 4.83 -19.96 -18.66
C TRP A 31 5.55 -20.40 -17.39
N TYR A 32 6.82 -20.78 -17.53
CA TYR A 32 7.69 -21.08 -16.40
C TYR A 32 9.07 -20.45 -16.61
N PHE A 33 9.52 -19.69 -15.61
CA PHE A 33 10.75 -18.93 -15.63
C PHE A 33 11.59 -19.30 -14.39
N PRO A 34 12.49 -20.30 -14.49
CA PRO A 34 13.18 -20.87 -13.32
C PRO A 34 14.14 -19.90 -12.61
N LYS A 35 14.60 -18.86 -13.30
CA LYS A 35 15.50 -17.84 -12.75
C LYS A 35 14.80 -16.52 -12.43
N LEU A 36 13.47 -16.44 -12.57
CA LEU A 36 12.75 -15.19 -12.37
C LEU A 36 12.83 -14.75 -10.92
N SER A 37 13.50 -13.63 -10.69
CA SER A 37 13.64 -12.96 -9.39
C SER A 37 12.72 -11.75 -9.29
N ARG A 38 12.44 -11.06 -10.39
CA ARG A 38 11.60 -9.85 -10.40
C ARG A 38 10.42 -9.99 -11.35
N PHE A 39 9.23 -9.70 -10.81
CA PHE A 39 8.00 -9.62 -11.57
C PHE A 39 7.25 -8.32 -11.27
N GLU A 40 6.91 -7.59 -12.32
CA GLU A 40 6.11 -6.37 -12.27
C GLU A 40 5.03 -6.41 -13.33
N PHE A 41 3.79 -6.19 -12.92
CA PHE A 41 2.66 -6.02 -13.79
C PHE A 41 2.00 -4.67 -13.49
N SER A 42 1.91 -3.81 -14.50
CA SER A 42 1.30 -2.48 -14.39
C SER A 42 0.25 -2.26 -15.47
N THR A 43 -0.80 -1.54 -15.12
CA THR A 43 -1.85 -1.09 -16.03
C THR A 43 -1.83 0.44 -16.09
N GLU A 44 -2.17 1.01 -17.24
CA GLU A 44 -2.28 2.48 -17.35
C GLU A 44 -3.48 3.06 -16.60
N TYR A 45 -4.48 2.23 -16.31
CA TYR A 45 -5.63 2.61 -15.50
C TYR A 45 -5.57 1.89 -14.16
N GLU A 46 -5.86 2.60 -13.07
CA GLU A 46 -5.86 2.06 -11.71
C GLU A 46 -6.96 1.02 -11.47
N SER A 47 -7.98 1.00 -12.34
CA SER A 47 -9.07 0.03 -12.32
C SER A 47 -9.19 -0.68 -13.67
N GLY A 48 -9.57 -1.97 -13.62
CA GLY A 48 -10.05 -2.67 -14.82
C GLY A 48 -9.32 -3.98 -15.16
N VAL A 49 -8.52 -4.54 -14.25
CA VAL A 49 -8.02 -5.91 -14.46
C VAL A 49 -9.18 -6.88 -14.27
N SER A 50 -9.52 -7.62 -15.34
CA SER A 50 -10.58 -8.62 -15.26
C SER A 50 -10.24 -9.71 -14.26
N SER A 51 -11.26 -10.29 -13.60
CA SER A 51 -11.05 -11.39 -12.63
C SER A 51 -10.26 -12.57 -13.21
N ALA A 52 -10.43 -12.85 -14.51
CA ALA A 52 -9.67 -13.89 -15.20
C ALA A 52 -8.17 -13.56 -15.28
N VAL A 53 -7.81 -12.31 -15.58
CA VAL A 53 -6.41 -11.84 -15.61
C VAL A 53 -5.84 -11.80 -14.20
N SER A 54 -6.61 -11.30 -13.21
CA SER A 54 -6.18 -11.31 -11.81
C SER A 54 -5.83 -12.73 -11.37
N LYS A 55 -6.73 -13.71 -11.61
CA LYS A 55 -6.50 -15.12 -11.30
C LYS A 55 -5.25 -15.66 -11.99
N ASP A 56 -5.08 -15.39 -13.28
CA ASP A 56 -3.89 -15.82 -14.02
C ASP A 56 -2.58 -15.26 -13.44
N LEU A 57 -2.59 -13.99 -13.00
CA LEU A 57 -1.46 -13.37 -12.33
C LEU A 57 -1.20 -13.99 -10.94
N GLY A 58 -2.25 -14.30 -10.18
CA GLY A 58 -2.14 -15.00 -8.91
C GLY A 58 -1.53 -16.40 -9.08
N ASP A 59 -2.06 -17.20 -10.02
CA ASP A 59 -1.55 -18.52 -10.38
C ASP A 59 -0.10 -18.45 -10.88
N PHE A 60 0.24 -17.39 -11.63
CA PHE A 60 1.60 -17.11 -12.07
C PHE A 60 2.55 -16.89 -10.89
N VAL A 61 2.20 -16.00 -9.95
CA VAL A 61 3.02 -15.72 -8.76
C VAL A 61 3.19 -16.98 -7.92
N GLN A 62 2.10 -17.69 -7.62
CA GLN A 62 2.09 -18.93 -6.85
C GLN A 62 3.08 -19.99 -7.38
N LYS A 63 3.24 -20.05 -8.71
CA LYS A 63 4.12 -21.00 -9.40
C LYS A 63 5.60 -20.59 -9.36
N HIS A 64 5.89 -19.30 -9.21
CA HIS A 64 7.24 -18.74 -9.27
C HIS A 64 7.76 -18.40 -7.87
N ILE A 65 8.03 -19.44 -7.10
CA ILE A 65 8.51 -19.35 -5.71
C ILE A 65 9.89 -18.68 -5.56
N SER A 66 10.62 -18.50 -6.66
CA SER A 66 11.94 -17.85 -6.71
C SER A 66 11.88 -16.33 -6.67
N LEU A 67 10.70 -15.73 -6.77
CA LEU A 67 10.51 -14.28 -6.82
C LEU A 67 11.01 -13.60 -5.54
N GLN A 68 11.85 -12.58 -5.74
CA GLN A 68 12.37 -11.64 -4.75
C GLN A 68 11.60 -10.32 -4.76
N HIS A 69 11.16 -9.87 -5.93
CA HIS A 69 10.46 -8.61 -6.10
C HIS A 69 9.14 -8.83 -6.84
N ILE A 70 8.02 -8.46 -6.21
CA ILE A 70 6.67 -8.65 -6.76
C ILE A 70 5.92 -7.32 -6.75
N ASN A 71 5.50 -6.86 -7.92
CA ASN A 71 4.62 -5.71 -8.06
C ASN A 71 3.40 -6.07 -8.91
N LEU A 72 2.22 -6.01 -8.30
CA LEU A 72 0.94 -6.28 -8.94
C LEU A 72 0.03 -5.06 -8.78
N PRO A 73 -0.92 -4.83 -9.71
CA PRO A 73 -1.92 -3.78 -9.57
C PRO A 73 -2.83 -4.05 -8.36
N TYR A 74 -3.49 -2.98 -7.90
CA TYR A 74 -4.45 -3.01 -6.79
C TYR A 74 -5.51 -4.10 -6.93
N ASP A 75 -6.24 -4.09 -8.04
CA ASP A 75 -7.34 -5.01 -8.29
C ASP A 75 -6.90 -6.49 -8.21
N VAL A 76 -5.65 -6.77 -8.60
CA VAL A 76 -5.08 -8.12 -8.55
C VAL A 76 -4.78 -8.50 -7.11
N TRP A 77 -4.19 -7.58 -6.34
CA TRP A 77 -3.94 -7.77 -4.91
C TRP A 77 -5.21 -8.03 -4.12
N ASP A 78 -6.23 -7.20 -4.31
CA ASP A 78 -7.51 -7.35 -3.62
C ASP A 78 -8.21 -8.67 -3.96
N GLN A 79 -8.22 -9.03 -5.25
CA GLN A 79 -8.89 -10.23 -5.72
C GLN A 79 -8.12 -11.52 -5.42
N GLN A 80 -6.79 -11.51 -5.48
CA GLN A 80 -5.97 -12.73 -5.46
C GLN A 80 -4.88 -12.80 -4.40
N GLY A 81 -4.44 -11.66 -3.84
CA GLY A 81 -3.33 -11.61 -2.89
C GLY A 81 -3.50 -12.51 -1.67
N LYS A 82 -4.74 -12.63 -1.18
CA LYS A 82 -5.12 -13.50 -0.06
C LYS A 82 -5.12 -15.00 -0.38
N PHE A 83 -5.15 -15.37 -1.67
CA PHE A 83 -5.14 -16.77 -2.11
C PHE A 83 -3.74 -17.27 -2.45
N ILE A 84 -2.75 -16.37 -2.53
CA ILE A 84 -1.35 -16.73 -2.73
C ILE A 84 -0.78 -17.30 -1.43
N ASP A 85 -0.21 -18.49 -1.51
CA ASP A 85 0.52 -19.12 -0.41
C ASP A 85 1.95 -18.56 -0.33
N TRP A 86 2.05 -17.43 0.38
CA TRP A 86 3.30 -16.69 0.60
C TRP A 86 4.38 -17.50 1.34
N ARG A 87 4.02 -18.62 1.99
CA ARG A 87 4.99 -19.48 2.70
C ARG A 87 6.06 -20.07 1.78
N HIS A 88 5.78 -20.17 0.48
CA HIS A 88 6.72 -20.68 -0.51
C HIS A 88 7.68 -19.62 -1.07
N HIS A 89 7.41 -18.33 -0.85
CA HIS A 89 8.21 -17.21 -1.35
C HIS A 89 9.35 -16.83 -0.39
N ILE A 90 10.20 -17.80 -0.05
CA ILE A 90 11.30 -17.65 0.94
C ILE A 90 12.39 -16.65 0.53
N ARG A 91 12.37 -16.18 -0.72
CA ARG A 91 13.32 -15.19 -1.24
C ARG A 91 12.71 -13.80 -1.34
N LEU A 92 11.46 -13.61 -0.92
CA LEU A 92 10.79 -12.32 -1.06
C LEU A 92 11.54 -11.23 -0.29
N GLU A 93 11.99 -10.21 -1.01
CA GLU A 93 12.70 -9.04 -0.48
C GLU A 93 11.82 -7.79 -0.55
N SER A 94 11.00 -7.68 -1.60
CA SER A 94 10.06 -6.57 -1.70
C SER A 94 8.74 -6.94 -2.36
N MET A 95 7.67 -6.30 -1.89
CA MET A 95 6.36 -6.35 -2.53
C MET A 95 5.68 -4.98 -2.49
N GLU A 96 4.85 -4.66 -3.48
CA GLU A 96 4.00 -3.46 -3.43
C GLU A 96 2.63 -3.85 -2.87
N LEU A 97 2.23 -3.25 -1.75
CA LEU A 97 0.86 -3.26 -1.25
C LEU A 97 0.22 -1.91 -1.51
N VAL A 98 -1.03 -1.94 -1.95
CA VAL A 98 -1.76 -0.71 -2.30
C VAL A 98 -2.52 -0.12 -1.11
N ASN A 99 -2.80 -0.91 -0.07
CA ASN A 99 -3.51 -0.42 1.10
C ASN A 99 -2.91 -0.98 2.39
N LEU A 100 -2.70 -0.11 3.37
CA LEU A 100 -2.31 -0.49 4.72
C LEU A 100 -3.34 -1.43 5.38
N SER A 101 -4.63 -1.30 5.05
CA SER A 101 -5.69 -2.19 5.57
C SER A 101 -5.55 -3.66 5.16
N SER A 102 -4.79 -3.96 4.11
CA SER A 102 -4.50 -5.32 3.66
C SER A 102 -3.28 -5.94 4.37
N LEU A 103 -2.48 -5.12 5.07
CA LEU A 103 -1.28 -5.57 5.77
C LEU A 103 -1.56 -6.68 6.80
N PRO A 104 -2.59 -6.61 7.67
CA PRO A 104 -2.88 -7.68 8.62
C PRO A 104 -3.11 -9.04 7.97
N ASP A 105 -3.70 -9.07 6.77
CA ASP A 105 -4.09 -10.31 6.12
C ASP A 105 -2.91 -11.03 5.45
N ILE A 106 -1.86 -10.28 5.08
CA ILE A 106 -0.65 -10.82 4.45
C ILE A 106 0.44 -11.22 5.46
N LEU A 107 0.41 -10.67 6.68
CA LEU A 107 1.42 -10.93 7.70
C LEU A 107 1.45 -12.41 8.16
N PRO A 108 0.33 -13.08 8.47
CA PRO A 108 0.36 -14.48 8.90
C PRO A 108 0.98 -15.43 7.87
N PRO A 109 0.64 -15.35 6.56
CA PRO A 109 1.31 -16.13 5.53
C PRO A 109 2.82 -15.87 5.41
N LEU A 110 3.28 -14.64 5.69
CA LEU A 110 4.70 -14.26 5.66
C LEU A 110 5.47 -14.63 6.94
N ARG A 111 4.78 -15.01 8.02
CA ARG A 111 5.41 -15.34 9.32
C ARG A 111 6.59 -16.31 9.22
N PRO A 112 6.53 -17.44 8.50
CA PRO A 112 7.66 -18.37 8.44
C PRO A 112 8.92 -17.72 7.85
N HIS A 113 8.74 -16.84 6.86
CA HIS A 113 9.82 -16.11 6.21
C HIS A 113 10.39 -15.04 7.16
N LEU A 114 9.53 -14.18 7.70
CA LEU A 114 9.92 -13.12 8.64
C LEU A 114 10.59 -13.67 9.91
N ALA A 115 10.14 -14.82 10.43
CA ALA A 115 10.75 -15.48 11.58
C ALA A 115 12.10 -16.14 11.26
N SER A 116 12.28 -16.64 10.03
CA SER A 116 13.53 -17.27 9.58
C SER A 116 14.67 -16.28 9.34
N GLN A 117 14.35 -14.99 9.23
CA GLN A 117 15.28 -13.91 8.95
C GLN A 117 15.97 -13.31 10.20
N VAL A 118 15.72 -13.89 11.37
CA VAL A 118 16.51 -13.64 12.58
C VAL A 118 17.76 -14.52 12.53
N ASN A 119 18.89 -13.98 12.04
CA ASN A 119 20.14 -14.74 12.06
C ASN A 119 20.58 -15.02 13.51
N LYS A 120 21.13 -16.22 13.74
CA LYS A 120 21.70 -16.67 15.03
C LYS A 120 22.83 -15.76 15.56
N ASP A 121 23.38 -14.90 14.71
CA ASP A 121 24.54 -14.06 14.99
C ASP A 121 24.15 -12.61 15.33
N GLY A 122 22.85 -12.31 15.43
CA GLY A 122 22.33 -10.97 15.78
C GLY A 122 22.35 -9.94 14.64
N THR A 123 22.95 -10.27 13.49
CA THR A 123 22.88 -9.46 12.27
C THR A 123 21.54 -9.68 11.55
N ARG A 124 20.66 -8.68 11.57
CA ARG A 124 19.35 -8.74 10.92
C ARG A 124 19.51 -9.01 9.41
N SER A 125 18.90 -10.09 8.91
CA SER A 125 18.71 -10.34 7.48
C SER A 125 17.88 -9.18 6.88
N PRO A 126 17.96 -8.87 5.56
CA PRO A 126 17.32 -7.68 5.02
C PRO A 126 15.80 -7.76 5.21
N PHE A 127 15.24 -6.70 5.81
CA PHE A 127 13.81 -6.52 6.01
C PHE A 127 13.03 -6.73 4.72
N ILE A 128 11.84 -7.34 4.79
CA ILE A 128 10.91 -7.28 3.67
C ILE A 128 10.49 -5.82 3.52
N THR A 129 10.79 -5.24 2.37
CA THR A 129 10.31 -3.90 2.03
C THR A 129 8.95 -4.01 1.38
N ILE A 130 7.92 -3.59 2.11
CA ILE A 130 6.58 -3.47 1.59
C ILE A 130 6.38 -2.03 1.16
N LYS A 131 6.34 -1.78 -0.13
CA LYS A 131 5.97 -0.46 -0.64
C LYS A 131 4.48 -0.26 -0.40
N LEU A 132 4.13 0.74 0.38
CA LEU A 132 2.75 1.12 0.68
C LEU A 132 2.32 2.29 -0.17
N ARG A 133 1.15 2.13 -0.80
CA ARG A 133 0.30 3.29 -1.06
C ARG A 133 -0.59 3.50 0.16
N ILE A 134 -0.48 4.67 0.79
CA ILE A 134 -1.26 4.96 2.00
C ILE A 134 -2.66 5.45 1.60
N HIS A 135 -3.54 4.49 1.31
CA HIS A 135 -4.96 4.75 1.09
C HIS A 135 -5.77 4.19 2.27
N LEU A 136 -5.94 4.99 3.33
CA LEU A 136 -6.89 4.69 4.41
C LEU A 136 -8.33 4.93 3.92
N ARG A 137 -8.87 4.02 3.11
CA ARG A 137 -10.22 4.20 2.54
C ARG A 137 -11.32 3.40 3.23
N GLU A 138 -10.98 2.31 3.93
CA GLU A 138 -11.99 1.27 4.18
C GLU A 138 -12.22 0.93 5.66
N GLU A 139 -11.25 1.19 6.55
CA GLU A 139 -11.34 0.80 7.96
C GLU A 139 -10.96 1.95 8.91
N PRO A 140 -11.69 2.16 10.03
CA PRO A 140 -11.30 3.13 11.05
C PRO A 140 -9.89 2.83 11.60
N PRO A 141 -9.06 3.85 11.92
CA PRO A 141 -7.69 3.66 12.37
C PRO A 141 -7.54 2.69 13.54
N ARG A 142 -8.43 2.82 14.54
CA ARG A 142 -8.40 1.95 15.74
C ARG A 142 -8.69 0.49 15.43
N ALA A 143 -9.57 0.21 14.47
CA ALA A 143 -9.87 -1.16 14.07
C ALA A 143 -8.68 -1.78 13.34
N LEU A 144 -8.02 -1.00 12.46
CA LEU A 144 -6.80 -1.42 11.79
C LEU A 144 -5.64 -1.66 12.79
N VAL A 145 -5.43 -0.76 13.76
CA VAL A 145 -4.45 -0.95 14.83
C VAL A 145 -4.74 -2.26 15.60
N ALA A 146 -5.98 -2.50 15.99
CA ALA A 146 -6.36 -3.72 16.71
C ALA A 146 -6.06 -5.00 15.91
N ARG A 147 -6.14 -4.96 14.57
CA ARG A 147 -5.77 -6.08 13.68
C ARG A 147 -4.26 -6.21 13.48
N LEU A 148 -3.51 -5.13 13.56
CA LEU A 148 -2.05 -5.12 13.40
C LEU A 148 -1.31 -5.54 14.68
N LEU A 149 -1.81 -5.16 15.86
CA LEU A 149 -1.17 -5.44 17.15
C LEU A 149 -0.82 -6.93 17.39
N PRO A 150 -1.66 -7.92 17.03
CA PRO A 150 -1.31 -9.34 17.14
C PRO A 150 -0.10 -9.79 16.31
N HIS A 151 0.38 -8.95 15.39
CA HIS A 151 1.49 -9.23 14.48
C HIS A 151 2.70 -8.31 14.73
N HIS A 152 2.78 -7.65 15.88
CA HIS A 152 3.86 -6.70 16.23
C HIS A 152 5.28 -7.30 16.09
N ASP A 153 5.43 -8.57 16.44
CA ASP A 153 6.67 -9.35 16.27
C ASP A 153 7.13 -9.41 14.81
N LEU A 154 6.18 -9.53 13.88
CA LEU A 154 6.43 -9.57 12.45
C LEU A 154 6.70 -8.19 11.88
N LEU A 155 5.96 -7.18 12.36
CA LEU A 155 6.08 -5.79 11.90
C LEU A 155 7.48 -5.22 12.14
N ALA A 156 8.18 -5.65 13.19
CA ALA A 156 9.57 -5.28 13.44
C ALA A 156 10.54 -5.70 12.30
N ASN A 157 10.14 -6.65 11.45
CA ASN A 157 10.91 -7.16 10.32
C ASN A 157 10.40 -6.67 8.95
N VAL A 158 9.46 -5.72 8.96
CA VAL A 158 8.86 -5.14 7.77
C VAL A 158 9.20 -3.65 7.69
N VAL A 159 9.69 -3.20 6.54
CA VAL A 159 9.87 -1.77 6.24
C VAL A 159 8.74 -1.35 5.31
N LEU A 160 8.00 -0.32 5.69
CA LEU A 160 6.90 0.22 4.93
C LEU A 160 7.40 1.45 4.14
N LEU A 161 7.60 1.28 2.84
CA LEU A 161 8.10 2.35 1.96
C LEU A 161 6.93 3.17 1.40
N MET A 162 6.90 4.47 1.68
CA MET A 162 5.87 5.37 1.16
C MET A 162 6.06 5.68 -0.33
N GLU A 163 4.96 6.03 -1.01
CA GLU A 163 4.98 6.48 -2.40
C GLU A 163 5.57 7.90 -2.56
N HIS A 164 5.35 8.77 -1.57
CA HIS A 164 5.78 10.17 -1.59
C HIS A 164 6.68 10.47 -0.41
N SER A 165 7.59 11.45 -0.57
CA SER A 165 8.42 11.92 0.53
C SER A 165 7.61 12.66 1.59
N TRP A 166 8.07 12.64 2.84
CA TRP A 166 7.42 13.39 3.92
C TRP A 166 7.32 14.88 3.60
N PHE A 167 8.36 15.42 2.95
CA PHE A 167 8.40 16.80 2.50
C PHE A 167 7.32 17.09 1.43
N GLN A 168 7.16 16.22 0.43
CA GLN A 168 6.11 16.36 -0.58
C GLN A 168 4.72 16.33 0.05
N LEU A 169 4.49 15.43 1.01
CA LEU A 169 3.21 15.36 1.71
C LEU A 169 2.93 16.59 2.55
N LEU A 170 3.94 17.13 3.26
CA LEU A 170 3.84 18.37 4.01
C LEU A 170 3.44 19.54 3.10
N MET A 171 4.20 19.76 2.02
CA MET A 171 3.93 20.86 1.08
C MET A 171 2.57 20.72 0.40
N GLY A 172 2.20 19.49 0.02
CA GLY A 172 0.89 19.21 -0.56
C GLY A 172 -0.25 19.48 0.41
N PHE A 173 -0.06 19.14 1.69
CA PHE A 173 -1.04 19.34 2.75
C PHE A 173 -1.22 20.81 3.12
N ASP A 174 -0.13 21.52 3.37
CA ASP A 174 -0.15 22.96 3.67
C ASP A 174 -0.73 23.75 2.48
N GLY A 175 -0.30 23.44 1.26
CA GLY A 175 -0.86 24.04 0.04
C GLY A 175 -2.34 23.71 -0.19
N ALA A 176 -2.83 22.55 0.26
CA ALA A 176 -4.27 22.23 0.21
C ALA A 176 -5.06 23.08 1.21
N ILE A 177 -4.59 23.18 2.46
CA ILE A 177 -5.23 24.01 3.50
C ILE A 177 -5.28 25.48 3.06
N ASN A 178 -4.16 26.03 2.60
CA ASN A 178 -4.08 27.44 2.16
C ASN A 178 -5.01 27.72 0.98
N ARG A 179 -5.16 26.79 0.03
CA ARG A 179 -6.12 26.92 -1.07
C ARG A 179 -7.57 26.92 -0.59
N ILE A 180 -7.91 26.09 0.39
CA ILE A 180 -9.27 26.08 0.96
C ILE A 180 -9.53 27.39 1.71
N LEU A 181 -8.60 27.84 2.55
CA LEU A 181 -8.69 29.11 3.28
C LEU A 181 -8.84 30.33 2.35
N SER A 182 -8.26 30.28 1.15
CA SER A 182 -8.40 31.35 0.16
C SER A 182 -9.76 31.41 -0.54
N ARG A 183 -10.63 30.39 -0.39
CA ARG A 183 -11.96 30.35 -0.98
C ARG A 183 -12.99 30.98 -0.04
N SER A 184 -13.81 31.89 -0.57
CA SER A 184 -14.73 32.76 0.18
C SER A 184 -15.93 32.08 0.86
N HIS A 185 -16.11 30.75 0.71
CA HIS A 185 -17.24 30.02 1.29
C HIS A 185 -16.85 29.40 2.64
N ILE A 186 -17.15 30.12 3.72
CA ILE A 186 -16.70 29.83 5.09
C ILE A 186 -17.23 28.49 5.63
N ILE A 187 -18.49 28.15 5.34
CA ILE A 187 -19.17 26.98 5.94
C ILE A 187 -18.58 25.65 5.41
N ASP A 188 -18.16 25.60 4.13
CA ASP A 188 -17.56 24.41 3.53
C ASP A 188 -16.06 24.30 3.89
N THR A 189 -15.40 25.44 4.09
CA THR A 189 -13.95 25.52 4.37
C THR A 189 -13.56 24.78 5.65
N ALA A 190 -14.29 24.98 6.75
CA ALA A 190 -14.01 24.33 8.03
C ALA A 190 -14.16 22.79 7.94
N ALA A 191 -15.23 22.32 7.30
CA ALA A 191 -15.49 20.90 7.11
C ALA A 191 -14.41 20.22 6.24
N TRP A 192 -13.98 20.87 5.15
CA TRP A 192 -12.92 20.35 4.29
C TRP A 192 -11.55 20.32 4.99
N ILE A 193 -11.20 21.36 5.75
CA ILE A 193 -9.96 21.38 6.54
C ILE A 193 -9.98 20.27 7.58
N TYR A 194 -11.09 20.12 8.31
CA TYR A 194 -11.27 19.04 9.27
C TYR A 194 -11.11 17.66 8.62
N TYR A 195 -11.76 17.44 7.47
CA TYR A 195 -11.69 16.18 6.74
C TYR A 195 -10.25 15.82 6.31
N ILE A 196 -9.52 16.78 5.74
CA ILE A 196 -8.15 16.56 5.25
C ILE A 196 -7.19 16.34 6.44
N ARG A 197 -7.34 17.11 7.53
CA ARG A 197 -6.60 16.91 8.79
C ARG A 197 -6.83 15.53 9.37
N ARG A 198 -8.09 15.12 9.51
CA ARG A 198 -8.47 13.80 10.02
C ARG A 198 -7.81 12.68 9.24
N LYS A 199 -7.83 12.72 7.91
CA LYS A 199 -7.16 11.71 7.08
C LYS A 199 -5.64 11.61 7.31
N ARG A 200 -4.97 12.72 7.62
CA ARG A 200 -3.53 12.70 7.97
C ARG A 200 -3.30 12.25 9.40
N ALA A 201 -4.12 12.67 10.34
CA ALA A 201 -4.06 12.25 11.73
C ALA A 201 -4.26 10.73 11.84
N ASP A 202 -5.23 10.18 11.12
CA ASP A 202 -5.54 8.76 11.03
C ASP A 202 -4.30 7.93 10.62
N MET A 203 -3.50 8.41 9.67
CA MET A 203 -2.24 7.76 9.27
C MET A 203 -1.23 7.73 10.41
N PHE A 204 -1.00 8.85 11.09
CA PHE A 204 -0.06 8.90 12.22
C PHE A 204 -0.52 8.04 13.40
N ILE A 205 -1.83 7.99 13.69
CA ILE A 205 -2.39 7.10 14.71
C ILE A 205 -2.00 5.65 14.43
N VAL A 206 -2.20 5.16 13.20
CA VAL A 206 -1.86 3.77 12.86
C VAL A 206 -0.36 3.53 12.93
N ILE A 207 0.45 4.47 12.41
CA ILE A 207 1.92 4.34 12.43
C ILE A 207 2.45 4.24 13.88
N GLU A 208 1.96 5.09 14.77
CA GLU A 208 2.46 5.19 16.14
C GLU A 208 1.95 4.06 17.02
N GLU A 209 0.63 3.80 17.00
CA GLU A 209 0.03 2.79 17.87
C GLU A 209 0.40 1.37 17.46
N ALA A 210 0.53 1.09 16.15
CA ALA A 210 1.01 -0.21 15.66
C ALA A 210 2.54 -0.29 15.52
N GLN A 211 3.26 0.80 15.86
CA GLN A 211 4.73 0.90 15.80
C GLN A 211 5.31 0.50 14.44
N LEU A 212 4.71 1.03 13.37
CA LEU A 212 5.09 0.72 12.00
C LEU A 212 6.42 1.39 11.64
N ASN A 213 7.35 0.63 11.06
CA ASN A 213 8.59 1.16 10.52
C ASN A 213 8.34 1.75 9.13
N VAL A 214 7.99 3.04 9.07
CA VAL A 214 7.68 3.75 7.82
C VAL A 214 8.86 4.61 7.38
N VAL A 215 9.29 4.42 6.14
CA VAL A 215 10.33 5.21 5.48
C VAL A 215 9.79 5.80 4.18
N ASP A 216 10.28 6.96 3.79
CA ASP A 216 9.94 7.58 2.53
C ASP A 216 10.98 7.25 1.42
N PRO A 217 10.75 7.64 0.15
CA PRO A 217 11.69 7.38 -0.95
C PRO A 217 13.09 7.97 -0.75
N ASP A 218 13.23 8.98 0.10
CA ASP A 218 14.49 9.64 0.42
C ASP A 218 15.20 8.97 1.62
N GLY A 219 14.59 7.93 2.21
CA GLY A 219 15.09 7.19 3.37
C GLY A 219 14.75 7.82 4.72
N ASN A 220 13.89 8.84 4.76
CA ASN A 220 13.50 9.52 5.99
C ASN A 220 12.38 8.77 6.72
N THR A 221 12.47 8.69 8.04
CA THR A 221 11.46 8.03 8.87
C THR A 221 10.30 8.97 9.24
N ALA A 222 9.25 8.43 9.84
CA ALA A 222 8.13 9.19 10.42
C ALA A 222 8.55 10.17 11.55
N ASP A 223 9.82 10.13 11.99
CA ASP A 223 10.38 11.04 13.00
C ASP A 223 11.20 12.19 12.41
N CYS A 224 11.33 12.30 11.09
CA CYS A 224 12.05 13.42 10.47
C CYS A 224 11.30 14.77 10.66
N ASP A 225 12.00 15.89 10.47
CA ASP A 225 11.42 17.22 10.71
C ASP A 225 10.19 17.50 9.84
N ALA A 226 10.19 17.05 8.58
CA ALA A 226 9.04 17.19 7.69
C ALA A 226 7.83 16.36 8.17
N ALA A 227 8.05 15.13 8.65
CA ALA A 227 7.01 14.29 9.21
C ALA A 227 6.43 14.88 10.50
N ARG A 228 7.28 15.40 11.40
CA ARG A 228 6.84 16.09 12.63
C ARG A 228 6.01 17.33 12.33
N ALA A 229 6.42 18.14 11.35
CA ALA A 229 5.65 19.30 10.93
C ALA A 229 4.28 18.91 10.33
N LEU A 230 4.26 17.88 9.47
CA LEU A 230 3.00 17.36 8.92
C LEU A 230 2.08 16.82 10.02
N ARG A 231 2.65 16.11 11.01
CA ARG A 231 1.93 15.63 12.19
C ARG A 231 1.33 16.78 12.98
N ALA A 232 2.12 17.83 13.26
CA ALA A 232 1.63 18.99 13.99
C ALA A 232 0.45 19.67 13.29
N LEU A 233 0.50 19.81 11.96
CA LEU A 233 -0.62 20.36 11.19
C LEU A 233 -1.85 19.44 11.14
N ALA A 234 -1.65 18.12 11.16
CA ALA A 234 -2.73 17.14 11.15
C ALA A 234 -3.52 17.09 12.46
N PHE A 235 -2.83 17.23 13.61
CA PHE A 235 -3.43 17.26 14.94
C PHE A 235 -3.72 18.67 15.46
N GLN A 236 -3.58 19.70 14.63
CA GLN A 236 -3.90 21.06 15.04
C GLN A 236 -5.41 21.16 15.28
N ASP A 237 -5.81 21.18 16.55
CA ASP A 237 -7.16 21.53 16.97
C ASP A 237 -7.40 22.98 16.53
N GLN A 238 -8.38 23.19 15.66
CA GLN A 238 -9.01 24.49 15.57
C GLN A 238 -10.18 24.45 16.53
N ASP A 239 -10.28 25.45 17.41
CA ASP A 239 -11.46 25.80 18.21
C ASP A 239 -12.64 26.12 17.26
N PHE A 240 -13.10 25.13 16.51
CA PHE A 240 -14.37 25.19 15.81
C PHE A 240 -15.42 24.75 16.82
N ASP A 241 -16.15 25.75 17.30
CA ASP A 241 -17.32 25.62 18.16
C ASP A 241 -18.12 24.37 17.78
N SER A 242 -18.24 23.44 18.72
CA SER A 242 -18.65 22.03 18.55
C SER A 242 -20.15 21.86 18.24
N THR A 243 -20.78 22.84 17.60
CA THR A 243 -22.21 22.89 17.29
C THR A 243 -22.54 22.52 15.84
N VAL A 244 -21.55 22.17 15.02
CA VAL A 244 -21.83 21.62 13.68
C VAL A 244 -22.16 20.14 13.80
N GLU A 245 -23.44 19.83 13.99
CA GLU A 245 -23.98 18.49 13.76
C GLU A 245 -23.71 18.09 12.30
N PHE A 246 -22.81 17.12 12.12
CA PHE A 246 -22.56 16.49 10.83
C PHE A 246 -23.79 15.68 10.41
N SER A 247 -24.73 16.34 9.74
CA SER A 247 -25.70 15.65 8.91
C SER A 247 -24.93 14.99 7.76
N GLU A 248 -25.12 13.70 7.57
CA GLU A 248 -24.48 12.89 6.55
C GLU A 248 -24.37 13.63 5.21
N LEU A 249 -23.15 14.03 4.85
CA LEU A 249 -22.82 14.47 3.49
C LEU A 249 -22.95 13.24 2.59
N HIS A 250 -24.19 12.96 2.16
CA HIS A 250 -24.43 12.17 0.97
C HIS A 250 -23.71 12.89 -0.16
N ALA A 251 -22.61 12.31 -0.61
CA ALA A 251 -21.95 12.69 -1.85
C ALA A 251 -22.97 12.51 -2.99
N SER A 252 -23.65 13.59 -3.37
CA SER A 252 -24.27 13.65 -4.69
C SER A 252 -23.14 13.55 -5.71
N PRO A 253 -23.19 12.58 -6.64
CA PRO A 253 -22.18 12.48 -7.67
C PRO A 253 -22.24 13.76 -8.52
N LEU A 254 -21.09 14.40 -8.68
CA LEU A 254 -20.87 15.42 -9.71
C LEU A 254 -21.13 14.75 -11.06
N GLU A 255 -22.26 15.05 -11.70
CA GLU A 255 -22.44 14.85 -13.13
C GLU A 255 -21.52 15.85 -13.85
N ILE A 256 -20.64 15.31 -14.71
CA ILE A 256 -19.83 16.06 -15.68
C ILE A 256 -20.67 16.27 -16.94
#